data_AF-A0A961J0H0-F1
#
_entry.id   AF-A0A961J0H0-F1
#
_cell.length_a   1.000
_cell.length_b   1.000
_cell.length_c   1.000
_cell.angle_alpha   90.00
_cell.angle_beta   90.00
_cell.angle_gamma   90.00
#
_symmetry.space_group_name_H-M   'P 1'
#
loop_
_entity.id
_entity.type
_entity.pdbx_description
1 polymer ?
#
loop_
_entity_poly.entity_id
_entity_poly.type
_entity_poly.pdbx_seq_one_letter_code
_entity_poly.pdbx_strand_id
1 'polypeptide(L)'
;MTTTTFTNARLVDPETGTVTAGSLTIRDGLIAVRDLAPGEQAAGEIVDCHGKHLAPGLVDIGVKIGEPGERHKESFRTAGAAAAAGGVTTMVTRPDTTPAIDTPETLDFVTRRAREVGPVRVHSMAALTKGRAGREMVEIGFLMDAGAVAFTDCDHVV
;
A
#
# COMPACT_ATOMS: atom_id res chain seq x y z
N MET A 1 -21.54 9.21 7.45
CA MET A 1 -20.39 10.13 7.33
C MET A 1 -19.51 9.94 8.55
N THR A 2 -18.29 9.45 8.36
CA THR A 2 -17.33 9.20 9.46
C THR A 2 -16.37 10.37 9.51
N THR A 3 -16.35 11.09 10.63
CA THR A 3 -15.39 12.18 10.87
C THR A 3 -14.55 11.82 12.09
N THR A 4 -13.24 11.96 11.97
CA THR A 4 -12.27 11.72 13.06
C THR A 4 -11.29 12.87 13.09
N THR A 5 -11.07 13.46 14.26
CA THR A 5 -10.08 14.52 14.48
C THR A 5 -8.96 14.00 15.38
N PHE A 6 -7.74 14.06 14.89
CA PHE A 6 -6.51 13.79 15.64
C PHE A 6 -6.02 15.09 16.28
N THR A 7 -5.92 15.14 17.60
CA THR A 7 -5.45 16.31 18.36
C THR A 7 -4.11 16.04 19.02
N ASN A 8 -3.36 17.11 19.36
CA ASN A 8 -2.04 17.03 20.01
C ASN A 8 -1.06 16.11 19.26
N ALA A 9 -1.08 16.13 17.93
CA ALA A 9 -0.17 15.34 17.11
C ALA A 9 1.09 16.13 16.77
N ARG A 10 2.16 15.41 16.42
CA ARG A 10 3.32 15.97 15.69
C ARG A 10 3.16 15.62 14.22
N LEU A 11 2.64 16.55 13.43
CA LEU A 11 2.40 16.37 12.01
C LEU A 11 3.74 16.32 11.27
N VAL A 12 4.00 15.20 10.60
CA VAL A 12 5.19 15.03 9.75
C VAL A 12 4.83 15.45 8.33
N ASP A 13 5.60 16.40 7.79
CA ASP A 13 5.44 16.91 6.44
C ASP A 13 6.71 16.59 5.62
N PRO A 14 6.68 15.51 4.81
CA PRO A 14 7.85 15.09 4.04
C PRO A 14 8.22 16.04 2.90
N GLU A 15 7.27 16.84 2.39
CA GLU A 15 7.51 17.77 1.30
C GLU A 15 8.36 18.95 1.77
N THR A 16 8.05 19.47 2.95
CA THR A 16 8.79 20.58 3.57
C THR A 16 9.91 20.12 4.52
N GLY A 17 9.94 18.82 4.88
CA GLY A 17 10.90 18.25 5.83
C GLY A 17 10.67 18.68 7.28
N THR A 18 9.44 19.08 7.63
CA THR A 18 9.12 19.66 8.95
C THR A 18 8.32 18.70 9.84
N VAL A 19 8.41 18.94 11.14
CA VAL A 19 7.59 18.28 12.16
C VAL A 19 7.01 19.34 13.07
N THR A 20 5.70 19.59 12.98
CA THR A 20 5.01 20.65 13.72
C THR A 20 3.95 20.08 14.66
N ALA A 21 3.76 20.69 15.82
CA ALA A 21 2.62 20.35 16.67
C ALA A 21 1.33 20.82 15.98
N GLY A 22 0.27 20.02 16.02
CA GLY A 22 -0.95 20.32 15.28
C GLY A 22 -2.09 19.32 15.46
N SER A 23 -3.09 19.47 14.60
CA SER A 23 -4.26 18.58 14.52
C SER A 23 -4.63 18.28 13.07
N LEU A 24 -5.32 17.15 12.85
CA LEU A 24 -5.75 16.73 11.52
C LEU A 24 -7.17 16.17 11.60
N THR A 25 -8.07 16.68 10.77
CA THR A 25 -9.44 16.14 10.66
C THR A 25 -9.59 15.37 9.37
N ILE A 26 -10.03 14.12 9.49
CA ILE A 26 -10.40 13.24 8.38
C ILE A 26 -11.92 13.21 8.30
N ARG A 27 -12.46 13.42 7.10
CA ARG A 27 -13.89 13.27 6.80
C ARG A 27 -14.05 12.33 5.61
N ASP A 28 -14.81 11.25 5.82
CA ASP A 28 -15.13 10.26 4.79
C ASP A 28 -13.88 9.73 4.06
N GLY A 29 -12.82 9.46 4.83
CA GLY A 29 -11.55 8.91 4.33
C GLY A 29 -10.60 9.94 3.70
N LEU A 30 -10.98 11.22 3.66
CA LEU A 30 -10.17 12.30 3.09
C LEU A 30 -9.70 13.26 4.18
N ILE A 31 -8.49 13.81 4.02
CA ILE A 31 -8.00 14.89 4.87
C ILE A 31 -8.83 16.14 4.54
N ALA A 32 -9.59 16.63 5.53
CA ALA A 32 -10.50 17.75 5.36
C ALA A 32 -9.91 19.07 5.89
N VAL A 33 -9.24 19.01 7.04
CA VAL A 33 -8.65 20.19 7.71
C VAL A 33 -7.32 19.79 8.34
N ARG A 34 -6.29 20.61 8.08
CA ARG A 34 -5.03 20.62 8.83
C ARG A 34 -5.05 21.82 9.74
N ASP A 35 -4.79 21.58 11.02
CA ASP A 35 -4.79 22.56 12.11
C ASP A 35 -6.13 23.28 12.30
N LEU A 36 -6.85 22.94 13.37
CA LEU A 36 -8.06 23.67 13.77
C LEU A 36 -7.74 25.15 14.01
N ALA A 37 -8.57 26.04 13.48
CA ALA A 37 -8.42 27.47 13.69
C ALA A 37 -8.65 27.82 15.18
N PRO A 38 -8.10 28.95 15.68
CA PRO A 38 -8.39 29.40 17.04
C PRO A 38 -9.90 29.52 17.29
N GLY A 39 -10.41 28.80 18.29
CA GLY A 39 -11.84 28.76 18.64
C GLY A 39 -12.67 27.73 17.87
N GLU A 40 -12.09 27.03 16.91
CA GLU A 40 -12.74 25.93 16.20
C GLU A 40 -12.73 24.65 17.05
N GLN A 41 -13.84 23.92 17.04
CA GLN A 41 -13.99 22.69 17.82
C GLN A 41 -13.68 21.46 16.97
N ALA A 42 -13.00 20.48 17.57
CA ALA A 42 -12.83 19.17 16.94
C ALA A 42 -14.19 18.53 16.64
N ALA A 43 -14.30 17.84 15.51
CA ALA A 43 -15.55 17.27 15.02
C ALA A 43 -15.47 15.75 14.91
N GLY A 44 -16.58 15.07 15.22
CA GLY A 44 -16.64 13.61 15.16
C GLY A 44 -15.89 12.93 16.29
N GLU A 45 -15.27 11.79 16.01
CA GLU A 45 -14.46 11.05 16.97
C GLU A 45 -13.14 11.77 17.23
N ILE A 46 -12.82 12.03 18.49
CA ILE A 46 -11.58 12.72 18.87
C ILE A 46 -10.55 11.69 19.33
N VAL A 47 -9.38 11.71 18.69
CA VAL A 47 -8.22 10.89 19.06
C VAL A 47 -7.11 11.80 19.55
N ASP A 48 -6.83 11.78 20.86
CA ASP A 48 -5.67 12.46 21.42
C ASP A 48 -4.38 11.66 21.10
N CYS A 49 -3.50 12.26 20.29
CA CYS A 49 -2.25 11.63 19.90
C CYS A 49 -1.16 11.72 20.98
N HIS A 50 -1.37 12.47 22.07
CA HIS A 50 -0.40 12.60 23.17
C HIS A 50 1.02 12.97 22.71
N GLY A 51 1.14 13.85 21.71
CA GLY A 51 2.41 14.28 21.15
C GLY A 51 3.10 13.25 20.24
N LYS A 52 2.45 12.15 19.88
CA LYS A 52 2.97 11.16 18.91
C LYS A 52 3.02 11.75 17.51
N HIS A 53 3.88 11.16 16.67
CA HIS A 53 3.99 11.53 15.26
C HIS A 53 2.79 11.01 14.47
N LEU A 54 2.17 11.91 13.70
CA LEU A 54 1.17 11.59 12.69
C LEU A 54 1.80 11.87 11.33
N ALA A 55 2.07 10.80 10.58
CA ALA A 55 2.76 10.85 9.30
C ALA A 55 1.87 10.29 8.18
N PRO A 56 2.14 10.64 6.90
CA PRO A 56 1.56 9.93 5.77
C PRO A 56 1.84 8.43 5.88
N GLY A 57 0.85 7.62 5.49
CA GLY A 57 1.03 6.18 5.47
C GLY A 57 2.15 5.75 4.52
N LEU A 58 3.00 4.82 4.95
CA LEU A 58 4.14 4.38 4.15
C LEU A 58 3.68 3.61 2.91
N VAL A 59 4.51 3.70 1.86
CA VAL A 59 4.36 2.97 0.60
C VAL A 59 5.57 2.04 0.44
N ASP A 60 5.34 0.73 0.47
CA ASP A 60 6.37 -0.28 0.25
C ASP A 60 6.25 -0.84 -1.17
N ILE A 61 7.29 -0.68 -1.98
CA ILE A 61 7.26 -1.03 -3.41
C ILE A 61 7.77 -2.46 -3.71
N GLY A 62 8.18 -3.24 -2.70
CA GLY A 62 8.97 -4.46 -2.92
C GLY A 62 8.48 -5.70 -2.17
N VAL A 63 7.18 -5.83 -1.90
CA VAL A 63 6.66 -6.84 -0.97
C VAL A 63 6.58 -8.22 -1.60
N LYS A 64 7.20 -9.22 -0.97
CA LYS A 64 7.06 -10.63 -1.34
C LYS A 64 5.79 -11.21 -0.76
N ILE A 65 4.90 -11.70 -1.61
CA ILE A 65 3.76 -12.51 -1.21
C ILE A 65 3.93 -13.92 -1.79
N GLY A 66 3.63 -14.94 -1.00
CA GLY A 66 3.69 -16.34 -1.43
C GLY A 66 2.40 -16.82 -2.08
N GLU A 67 1.38 -15.99 -2.24
CA GLU A 67 0.08 -16.37 -2.80
C GLU A 67 -0.05 -15.78 -4.22
N PRO A 68 -0.09 -16.61 -5.28
CA PRO A 68 -0.20 -18.08 -5.30
C PRO A 68 1.12 -18.86 -5.11
N GLY A 69 0.97 -20.14 -4.71
CA GLY A 69 2.04 -21.15 -4.68
C GLY A 69 2.62 -21.44 -3.30
N GLU A 70 3.26 -20.45 -2.69
CA GLU A 70 3.97 -20.53 -1.41
C GLU A 70 3.20 -19.93 -0.23
N ARG A 71 1.87 -20.06 -0.21
CA ARG A 71 0.98 -19.43 0.79
C ARG A 71 1.33 -19.76 2.25
N HIS A 72 1.98 -20.91 2.48
CA HIS A 72 2.46 -21.32 3.80
C HIS A 72 3.61 -20.45 4.34
N LYS A 73 4.35 -19.76 3.45
CA LYS A 73 5.39 -18.79 3.83
C LYS A 73 4.76 -17.46 4.20
N GLU A 74 3.90 -16.94 3.32
CA GLU A 74 3.24 -15.65 3.52
C GLU A 74 1.98 -15.54 2.63
N SER A 75 0.92 -14.92 3.14
CA SER A 75 -0.37 -14.71 2.43
C SER A 75 -0.74 -13.22 2.38
N PHE A 76 -1.60 -12.81 1.45
CA PHE A 76 -2.07 -11.41 1.39
C PHE A 76 -2.67 -10.92 2.71
N ARG A 77 -3.36 -11.80 3.43
CA ARG A 77 -3.98 -11.48 4.72
C ARG A 77 -2.93 -11.19 5.80
N THR A 78 -1.95 -12.07 5.94
CA THR A 78 -0.92 -11.98 6.99
C THR A 78 0.09 -10.87 6.67
N ALA A 79 0.52 -10.76 5.41
CA ALA A 79 1.35 -9.66 4.96
C ALA A 79 0.66 -8.30 5.09
N GLY A 80 -0.63 -8.21 4.74
CA GLY A 80 -1.37 -6.96 4.88
C GLY A 80 -1.55 -6.54 6.34
N ALA A 81 -1.76 -7.49 7.26
CA ALA A 81 -1.77 -7.20 8.69
C ALA A 81 -0.39 -6.75 9.20
N ALA A 82 0.70 -7.37 8.74
CA ALA A 82 2.06 -6.96 9.07
C ALA A 82 2.38 -5.55 8.52
N ALA A 83 1.97 -5.26 7.28
CA ALA A 83 2.10 -3.95 6.65
C ALA A 83 1.38 -2.87 7.47
N ALA A 84 0.11 -3.10 7.83
CA ALA A 84 -0.66 -2.16 8.64
C ALA A 84 -0.02 -1.92 10.02
N ALA A 85 0.47 -2.98 10.69
CA ALA A 85 1.17 -2.87 11.96
C ALA A 85 2.49 -2.10 11.86
N GLY A 86 3.17 -2.17 10.70
CA GLY A 86 4.39 -1.41 10.40
C GLY A 86 4.15 0.03 9.92
N GLY A 87 2.90 0.48 9.80
CA GLY A 87 2.56 1.81 9.29
C GLY A 87 2.51 1.92 7.75
N VAL A 88 2.61 0.80 7.05
CA VAL A 88 2.41 0.72 5.59
C VAL A 88 0.92 0.71 5.30
N THR A 89 0.49 1.65 4.46
CA THR A 89 -0.91 1.75 4.01
C THR A 89 -1.09 1.32 2.56
N THR A 90 0.01 1.24 1.82
CA THR A 90 0.05 0.78 0.42
C THR A 90 1.27 -0.12 0.21
N MET A 91 1.06 -1.28 -0.37
CA MET A 91 2.15 -2.16 -0.79
C MET A 91 2.05 -2.50 -2.27
N VAL A 92 3.20 -2.72 -2.91
CA VAL A 92 3.33 -3.25 -4.25
C VAL A 92 3.94 -4.64 -4.18
N THR A 93 3.25 -5.65 -4.70
CA THR A 93 3.68 -7.05 -4.59
C THR A 93 4.52 -7.47 -5.79
N ARG A 94 5.60 -8.21 -5.49
CA ARG A 94 6.52 -8.76 -6.48
C ARG A 94 5.88 -9.91 -7.29
N PRO A 95 6.29 -10.12 -8.55
CA PRO A 95 5.69 -11.12 -9.46
C PRO A 95 6.29 -12.53 -9.33
N ASP A 96 7.16 -12.77 -8.35
CA ASP A 96 7.93 -14.00 -8.19
C ASP A 96 7.16 -15.13 -7.47
N THR A 97 5.83 -15.15 -7.60
CA THR A 97 4.95 -16.22 -7.10
C THR A 97 5.09 -17.50 -7.91
N THR A 98 4.35 -18.55 -7.57
CA THR A 98 4.26 -19.78 -8.38
C THR A 98 2.79 -20.09 -8.68
N PRO A 99 2.32 -19.89 -9.94
CA PRO A 99 3.06 -19.39 -11.11
C PRO A 99 3.52 -17.93 -10.97
N ALA A 100 4.48 -17.51 -11.79
CA ALA A 100 4.91 -16.12 -11.87
C ALA A 100 3.77 -15.24 -12.41
N ILE A 101 3.74 -13.97 -12.02
CA ILE A 101 2.71 -13.02 -12.45
C ILE A 101 3.13 -12.40 -13.79
N ASP A 102 2.98 -13.13 -14.89
CA ASP A 102 3.48 -12.76 -16.21
C ASP A 102 2.38 -12.70 -17.30
N THR A 103 1.13 -12.87 -16.87
CA THR A 103 -0.08 -12.91 -17.72
C THR A 103 -1.21 -12.08 -17.10
N PRO A 104 -2.10 -11.45 -17.90
CA PRO A 104 -3.25 -10.69 -17.39
C PRO A 104 -4.14 -11.51 -16.45
N GLU A 105 -4.32 -12.79 -16.71
CA GLU A 105 -5.15 -13.69 -15.92
C GLU A 105 -4.57 -13.89 -14.51
N THR A 106 -3.26 -14.13 -14.42
CA THR A 106 -2.59 -14.28 -13.12
C THR A 106 -2.58 -12.97 -12.34
N LEU A 107 -2.40 -11.85 -13.05
CA LEU A 107 -2.43 -10.51 -12.47
C LEU A 107 -3.82 -10.13 -11.93
N ASP A 108 -4.89 -10.40 -12.68
CA ASP A 108 -6.26 -10.15 -12.21
C ASP A 108 -6.57 -11.01 -10.98
N PHE A 109 -6.19 -12.30 -11.00
CA PHE A 109 -6.36 -13.19 -9.86
C PHE A 109 -5.72 -12.62 -8.59
N VAL A 110 -4.43 -12.23 -8.65
CA VAL A 110 -3.75 -11.70 -7.45
C VAL A 110 -4.36 -10.37 -7.00
N THR A 111 -4.76 -9.52 -7.94
CA THR A 111 -5.29 -8.18 -7.65
C THR A 111 -6.64 -8.29 -6.96
N ARG A 112 -7.52 -9.16 -7.45
CA ARG A 112 -8.80 -9.47 -6.80
C ARG A 112 -8.58 -10.07 -5.43
N ARG A 113 -7.68 -11.06 -5.33
CA ARG A 113 -7.40 -11.74 -4.08
C ARG A 113 -6.89 -10.79 -3.01
N ALA A 114 -5.98 -9.89 -3.37
CA ALA A 114 -5.43 -8.90 -2.46
C ALA A 114 -6.51 -7.94 -1.94
N ARG A 115 -7.43 -7.48 -2.81
CA ARG A 115 -8.56 -6.62 -2.44
C ARG A 115 -9.55 -7.30 -1.50
N GLU A 116 -9.75 -8.60 -1.63
CA GLU A 116 -10.69 -9.36 -0.80
C GLU A 116 -10.20 -9.56 0.64
N VAL A 117 -8.88 -9.64 0.87
CA VAL A 117 -8.34 -10.07 2.18
C VAL A 117 -7.36 -9.09 2.82
N GLY A 118 -6.90 -8.07 2.09
CA GLY A 118 -5.90 -7.12 2.55
C GLY A 118 -6.52 -5.94 3.31
N PRO A 119 -6.04 -5.59 4.51
CA PRO A 119 -6.45 -4.37 5.21
C PRO A 119 -5.76 -3.10 4.71
N VAL A 120 -4.81 -3.22 3.76
CA VAL A 120 -4.04 -2.12 3.15
C VAL A 120 -4.27 -2.10 1.64
N ARG A 121 -3.94 -0.98 0.98
CA ARG A 121 -3.98 -0.92 -0.48
C ARG A 121 -2.89 -1.81 -1.08
N VAL A 122 -3.27 -2.61 -2.08
CA VAL A 122 -2.34 -3.51 -2.76
C VAL A 122 -2.35 -3.21 -4.26
N HIS A 123 -1.16 -2.96 -4.79
CA HIS A 123 -0.87 -2.97 -6.22
C HIS A 123 0.08 -4.12 -6.54
N SER A 124 0.15 -4.51 -7.80
CA SER A 124 0.94 -5.66 -8.22
C SER A 124 1.90 -5.27 -9.33
N MET A 125 3.14 -5.73 -9.21
CA MET A 125 4.07 -5.81 -10.34
C MET A 125 3.75 -7.03 -11.20
N ALA A 126 4.14 -6.99 -12.46
CA ALA A 126 4.22 -8.16 -13.33
C ALA A 126 5.68 -8.53 -13.61
N ALA A 127 5.92 -9.77 -14.03
CA ALA A 127 7.23 -10.20 -14.49
C ALA A 127 7.62 -9.42 -15.74
N LEU A 128 8.91 -9.13 -15.92
CA LEU A 128 9.39 -8.47 -17.14
C LEU A 128 9.49 -9.47 -18.30
N THR A 129 9.84 -10.72 -17.98
CA THR A 129 9.93 -11.81 -18.95
C THR A 129 9.04 -12.99 -18.56
N LYS A 130 8.64 -13.79 -19.57
CA LYS A 130 7.82 -14.98 -19.38
C LYS A 130 8.51 -15.94 -18.41
N GLY A 131 7.79 -16.32 -17.36
CA GLY A 131 8.29 -17.14 -16.26
C GLY A 131 9.50 -16.56 -15.52
N ARG A 132 9.81 -15.26 -15.69
CA ARG A 132 11.02 -14.58 -15.20
C ARG A 132 12.33 -15.20 -15.74
N ALA A 133 12.29 -15.77 -16.94
CA ALA A 133 13.40 -16.52 -17.51
C ALA A 133 14.49 -15.66 -18.19
N GLY A 134 14.28 -14.33 -18.31
CA GLY A 134 15.18 -13.39 -18.98
C GLY A 134 15.35 -13.59 -20.49
N ARG A 135 14.40 -14.30 -21.13
CA ARG A 135 14.49 -14.66 -22.56
C ARG A 135 13.50 -13.90 -23.43
N GLU A 136 12.22 -13.98 -23.09
CA GLU A 136 11.13 -13.42 -23.88
C GLU A 136 10.34 -12.44 -23.01
N MET A 137 10.18 -11.20 -23.48
CA MET A 137 9.36 -10.21 -22.78
C MET A 137 7.90 -10.66 -22.71
N VAL A 138 7.21 -10.22 -21.67
CA VAL A 138 5.75 -10.38 -21.54
C VAL A 138 5.00 -9.41 -22.46
N GLU A 139 3.70 -9.63 -22.63
CA GLU A 139 2.80 -8.68 -23.30
C GLU A 139 2.55 -7.46 -22.39
N ILE A 140 3.53 -6.54 -22.31
CA ILE A 140 3.54 -5.39 -21.40
C ILE A 140 2.25 -4.57 -21.50
N GLY A 141 1.74 -4.33 -22.72
CA GLY A 141 0.52 -3.57 -22.94
C GLY A 141 -0.69 -4.18 -22.23
N PHE A 142 -0.92 -5.48 -22.40
CA PHE A 142 -2.04 -6.17 -21.75
C PHE A 142 -1.89 -6.22 -20.23
N LEU A 143 -0.67 -6.32 -19.72
CA LEU A 143 -0.42 -6.29 -18.27
C LEU A 143 -0.63 -4.90 -17.67
N MET A 144 -0.27 -3.83 -18.39
CA MET A 144 -0.59 -2.46 -17.99
C MET A 144 -2.10 -2.22 -17.97
N ASP A 145 -2.82 -2.66 -19.01
CA ASP A 145 -4.28 -2.56 -19.08
C ASP A 145 -4.97 -3.35 -17.95
N ALA A 146 -4.39 -4.48 -17.55
CA ALA A 146 -4.84 -5.28 -16.41
C ALA A 146 -4.44 -4.69 -15.03
N GLY A 147 -3.63 -3.63 -14.99
CA GLY A 147 -3.33 -2.87 -13.78
C GLY A 147 -1.95 -3.11 -13.16
N ALA A 148 -0.98 -3.66 -13.91
CA ALA A 148 0.41 -3.75 -13.46
C ALA A 148 0.99 -2.34 -13.27
N VAL A 149 1.58 -2.07 -12.10
CA VAL A 149 2.15 -0.75 -11.79
C VAL A 149 3.65 -0.66 -12.09
N ALA A 150 4.32 -1.80 -12.25
CA ALA A 150 5.74 -1.92 -12.61
C ALA A 150 6.07 -3.35 -13.07
N PHE A 151 7.26 -3.52 -13.66
CA PHE A 151 7.73 -4.80 -14.20
C PHE A 151 9.11 -5.17 -13.62
N THR A 152 9.31 -6.43 -13.21
CA THR A 152 10.59 -6.91 -12.67
C THR A 152 10.71 -8.43 -12.72
N ASP A 153 11.92 -8.96 -12.95
CA ASP A 153 12.22 -10.38 -12.76
C ASP A 153 12.80 -10.69 -11.37
N CYS A 154 12.77 -9.71 -10.45
CA CYS A 154 13.25 -9.79 -9.07
C CYS A 154 14.72 -10.19 -8.94
N ASP A 155 14.98 -11.35 -8.32
CA ASP A 155 16.31 -11.87 -8.01
C ASP A 155 16.91 -12.74 -9.12
N HIS A 156 16.16 -12.99 -10.19
CA HIS A 156 16.69 -13.66 -11.37
C HIS A 156 17.46 -12.65 -12.23
N VAL A 157 18.79 -12.67 -12.07
CA VAL A 157 19.72 -11.98 -12.97
C VAL A 157 20.12 -12.97 -14.06
N VAL A 158 19.87 -12.61 -15.31
CA VAL A 158 20.19 -13.42 -16.50
C VAL A 158 21.42 -12.89 -17.19
#